data_AF-A0A7H8JT01-F1
#
_entry.id   AF-A0A7H8JT01-F1
#
_cell.length_a   1.000
_cell.length_b   1.000
_cell.length_c   1.000
_cell.angle_alpha   90.00
_cell.angle_beta   90.00
_cell.angle_gamma   90.00
#
_symmetry.space_group_name_H-M   'P 1'
#
loop_
_entity.id
_entity.type
_entity.pdbx_description
1 polymer ?
#
loop_
_entity_poly.entity_id
_entity_poly.type
_entity_poly.pdbx_seq_one_letter_code
_entity_poly.pdbx_strand_id
1 'polypeptide(L)' 'MYGWIWRHLPGNAWVKALLSLLLVFLVIYLLFQHIFPWAEPLLPFNDVTVDEGMVPTGRAAL' A
#
# COMPACT_ATOMS: atom_id res chain seq x y z
N MET A 1 -20.01 -2.74 37.78
CA MET A 1 -18.73 -2.84 38.54
C MET A 1 -17.59 -3.15 37.57
N TYR A 2 -17.11 -2.14 36.84
CA TYR A 2 -16.09 -2.29 35.78
C TYR A 2 -14.65 -2.13 36.27
N GLY A 3 -14.46 -2.11 37.60
CA GLY A 3 -13.17 -1.83 38.24
C GLY A 3 -12.11 -2.93 38.09
N TRP A 4 -12.49 -4.12 37.60
CA TRP A 4 -11.56 -5.23 37.43
C TRP A 4 -10.79 -5.17 36.10
N ILE A 5 -11.42 -4.66 35.03
CA ILE A 5 -10.78 -4.52 33.69
C ILE A 5 -9.70 -3.42 33.68
N TRP A 6 -9.86 -2.38 34.49
CA TRP A 6 -8.94 -1.24 34.57
C TRP A 6 -7.67 -1.50 35.40
N ARG A 7 -7.57 -2.66 36.05
CA ARG A 7 -6.54 -2.92 37.08
C ARG A 7 -5.49 -3.96 36.69
N HIS A 8 -5.53 -4.49 35.47
CA HIS A 8 -4.65 -5.59 35.03
C HIS A 8 -3.57 -5.22 34.02
N LEU A 9 -3.49 -3.98 33.53
CA LEU A 9 -2.62 -3.69 32.40
C LEU A 9 -1.75 -2.46 32.67
N PRO A 10 -0.43 -2.63 32.85
CA PRO A 10 0.49 -1.52 33.05
C PRO A 10 0.57 -0.72 31.75
N GLY A 11 0.10 0.53 31.80
CA GLY A 11 0.05 1.45 30.66
C GLY A 11 -1.37 1.78 30.21
N ASN A 12 -1.67 3.09 30.15
CA ASN A 12 -2.96 3.70 29.77
C ASN A 12 -3.53 3.03 28.51
N ALA A 13 -4.84 2.77 28.41
CA ALA A 13 -5.46 2.17 27.22
C ALA A 13 -5.09 2.91 25.92
N TRP A 14 -4.86 4.22 26.05
CA TRP A 14 -4.30 5.10 25.02
C TRP A 14 -2.92 4.68 24.52
N VAL A 15 -2.00 4.26 25.39
CA VAL A 15 -0.65 3.80 24.99
C VAL A 15 -0.74 2.53 24.17
N LYS A 16 -1.64 1.61 24.53
CA LYS A 16 -1.87 0.38 23.75
C LYS A 16 -2.51 0.66 22.40
N ALA A 17 -3.51 1.55 22.38
CA ALA A 17 -4.12 2.01 21.14
C ALA A 17 -3.07 2.69 20.24
N LEU A 18 -2.24 3.56 20.81
CA LEU A 18 -1.16 4.26 20.09
C LEU A 18 -0.12 3.27 19.57
N LEU A 19 0.28 2.28 20.36
CA LEU A 19 1.26 1.25 19.96
C LEU A 19 0.70 0.35 18.85
N SER A 20 -0.56 -0.06 18.94
CA SER A 20 -1.25 -0.82 17.89
C SER A 20 -1.35 -0.01 16.60
N LEU A 21 -1.76 1.26 16.72
CA LEU A 21 -1.84 2.18 15.59
C LEU A 21 -0.46 2.36 14.93
N LEU A 22 0.60 2.53 15.73
CA LEU A 22 1.97 2.65 15.26
C LEU A 22 2.42 1.38 14.53
N LEU A 23 2.07 0.19 15.04
CA LEU A 23 2.34 -1.08 14.36
C LEU A 23 1.66 -1.14 12.98
N VAL A 24 0.40 -0.73 12.89
CA VAL A 24 -0.33 -0.68 11.61
C VAL A 24 0.34 0.31 10.65
N PHE A 25 0.69 1.50 11.11
CA PHE A 25 1.41 2.48 10.28
C PHE A 25 2.76 1.97 9.81
N LEU A 26 3.50 1.25 10.67
CA LEU A 26 4.78 0.66 10.33
C LEU A 26 4.64 -0.40 9.24
N VAL A 27 3.61 -1.24 9.32
CA VAL A 27 3.29 -2.22 8.27
C VAL A 27 2.94 -1.53 6.96
N ILE A 28 2.06 -0.53 6.98
CA ILE A 28 1.69 0.23 5.79
C ILE A 28 2.94 0.88 5.17
N TYR A 29 3.77 1.53 5.98
CA TYR A 29 5.01 2.15 5.52
C TYR A 29 5.95 1.14 4.84
N LEU A 30 6.18 -0.02 5.45
CA LEU A 30 6.98 -1.10 4.86
C LEU A 30 6.38 -1.60 3.54
N LEU A 31 5.06 -1.75 3.49
CA LEU A 31 4.37 -2.27 2.32
C LEU A 31 4.50 -1.29 1.13
N PHE A 32 4.38 0.02 1.38
CA PHE A 32 4.56 1.05 0.35
C PHE A 32 6.03 1.29 -0.03
N GLN A 33 6.96 1.33 0.92
CA GLN A 33 8.37 1.63 0.63
C GLN A 33 9.16 0.43 0.13
N HIS A 34 8.78 -0.79 0.51
CA HIS A 34 9.57 -1.98 0.19
C HIS A 34 8.83 -2.97 -0.71
N ILE A 35 7.56 -3.25 -0.40
CA ILE A 35 6.80 -4.27 -1.15
C ILE A 35 6.35 -3.70 -2.49
N PHE A 36 5.92 -2.44 -2.56
CA PHE A 36 5.51 -1.81 -3.81
C PHE A 36 6.64 -1.75 -4.84
N PRO A 37 7.86 -1.27 -4.53
CA PRO A 37 8.97 -1.30 -5.49
C PRO A 37 9.35 -2.71 -5.94
N TRP A 38 9.17 -3.72 -5.07
CA TRP A 38 9.36 -5.12 -5.43
C TRP A 38 8.21 -5.68 -6.28
N ALA A 39 6.98 -5.20 -6.08
CA ALA A 39 5.78 -5.65 -6.78
C ALA A 39 5.55 -4.91 -8.10
N GLU A 40 6.05 -3.68 -8.28
CA GLU A 40 5.95 -2.89 -9.50
C GLU A 40 6.30 -3.67 -10.79
N PRO A 41 7.37 -4.47 -10.84
CA PRO A 41 7.71 -5.28 -12.01
C PRO A 41 6.77 -6.47 -12.26
N LEU A 42 6.05 -6.92 -11.23
CA LEU A 42 5.10 -8.05 -11.31
C LEU A 42 3.69 -7.61 -11.67
N LEU A 43 3.41 -6.29 -11.65
CA LEU A 43 2.11 -5.74 -12.00
C LEU A 43 2.01 -5.59 -13.53
N PRO A 44 1.14 -6.35 -14.20
CA PRO A 44 0.96 -6.32 -15.66
C PRO A 44 0.29 -5.03 -16.18
N PHE A 45 0.19 -3.99 -15.32
CA PHE A 45 -0.32 -2.66 -15.64
C PHE A 45 0.80 -1.66 -16.00
N ASN A 46 2.06 -1.99 -15.71
CA ASN A 46 3.22 -1.17 -16.09
C ASN A 46 3.65 -1.36 -17.56
N ASP A 47 3.16 -2.41 -18.22
CA ASP A 47 3.18 -2.52 -19.68
C ASP A 47 2.15 -1.53 -20.24
N VAL A 48 2.54 -0.26 -20.27
CA VAL A 48 1.80 0.78 -21.00
C VAL A 48 1.60 0.28 -22.43
N THR A 49 0.34 0.20 -22.84
CA THR A 49 -0.12 -0.09 -24.20
C THR A 49 0.22 1.06 -25.17
N VAL A 50 1.50 1.47 -25.24
CA VAL A 50 2.01 2.42 -26.21
C VAL A 50 2.36 1.69 -27.51
N ASP A 51 1.36 1.07 -28.15
CA ASP A 51 1.50 0.64 -29.55
C ASP A 51 0.18 0.54 -30.34
N GLU A 52 -0.89 1.24 -29.94
CA GLU A 52 -2.17 1.19 -30.68
C GLU A 52 -2.62 2.54 -31.29
N GLY A 53 -1.79 3.59 -31.19
CA GLY A 53 -2.24 4.96 -31.49
C GLY A 53 -1.80 5.59 -32.82
N MET A 54 -0.77 5.11 -33.53
CA MET A 54 -0.21 5.90 -34.65
C MET A 54 0.41 5.11 -35.81
N VAL A 55 -0.31 4.17 -36.39
CA VAL A 55 -0.12 3.90 -37.83
C VAL A 55 -1.35 4.40 -38.59
N PRO A 56 -1.37 5.67 -39.04
CA PRO A 56 -2.23 6.03 -40.14
C PRO A 56 -1.67 5.35 -41.38
N THR A 57 -2.13 4.12 -41.66
CA THR A 57 -1.91 3.41 -42.93
C THR A 57 -2.69 4.10 -44.05
N GLY A 58 -2.36 5.37 -44.30
CA GLY A 58 -3.09 6.26 -45.20
C GLY A 58 -2.21 7.12 -46.08
N ARG A 59 -0.90 6.89 -46.14
CA ARG A 59 0.01 7.60 -47.05
C ARG A 59 1.09 6.67 -47.60
N ALA A 60 1.33 6.79 -48.90
CA ALA A 60 2.57 6.44 -49.61
C ALA A 60 2.66 5.09 -50.35
N ALA A 61 1.60 4.59 -50.98
CA ALA A 61 1.80 3.55 -52.02
C ALA A 61 0.84 3.53 -53.23
N LEU A 62 -0.21 4.36 -53.33
CA LEU A 62 -1.05 4.46 -54.54
C LEU A 62 -1.50 5.90 -54.78
#